data_AF-A0A512J916-F1
#
_entry.id   AF-A0A512J916-F1
#
_cell.length_a   1.000
_cell.length_b   1.000
_cell.length_c   1.000
_cell.angle_alpha   90.00
_cell.angle_beta   90.00
_cell.angle_gamma   90.00
#
_symmetry.space_group_name_H-M   'P 1'
#
loop_
_entity.id
_entity.type
_entity.pdbx_description
1 polymer ?
#
loop_
_entity_poly.entity_id
_entity_poly.type
_entity_poly.pdbx_seq_one_letter_code
_entity_poly.pdbx_strand_id
1 'polypeptide(L)' 'MSRSALQAEAAAYLAQLGIRAPLRSGAGVLRGIVDADDNLVAVLMPTGSRTTDLDRAEAFIAAINAACGFEPALRIAAE' A
#
# COMPACT_ATOMS: atom_id res chain seq x y z
N MET A 1 -6.34 16.51 17.94
CA MET A 1 -6.67 16.16 16.54
C MET A 1 -7.42 14.83 16.54
N SER A 2 -8.49 14.67 15.76
CA SER A 2 -9.22 13.40 15.68
C SER A 2 -8.49 12.40 14.79
N ARG A 3 -8.77 11.10 14.96
CA ARG A 3 -8.24 10.04 14.07
C ARG A 3 -8.60 10.28 12.61
N SER A 4 -9.83 10.73 12.34
CA SER A 4 -10.29 11.08 10.99
C SER A 4 -9.54 12.26 10.38
N ALA A 5 -9.16 13.27 11.19
CA ALA A 5 -8.38 14.41 10.71
C ALA A 5 -6.95 13.99 10.33
N LEU A 6 -6.31 13.13 11.14
CA LEU A 6 -4.99 12.58 10.81
C LEU A 6 -5.03 11.74 9.51
N GLN A 7 -6.10 10.96 9.33
CA GLN A 7 -6.27 10.14 8.12
C GLN A 7 -6.45 10.98 6.86
N ALA A 8 -7.25 12.04 6.95
CA ALA A 8 -7.43 13.00 5.86
C ALA A 8 -6.13 13.74 5.53
N GLU A 9 -5.34 14.11 6.54
CA GLU A 9 -4.04 14.76 6.36
C GLU A 9 -3.04 13.83 5.65
N ALA A 10 -2.96 12.56 6.06
CA ALA A 10 -2.10 11.56 5.43
C ALA A 10 -2.48 11.33 3.96
N ALA A 11 -3.78 11.19 3.66
CA ALA A 11 -4.27 11.01 2.30
C ALA A 11 -3.99 12.24 1.43
N ALA A 12 -4.17 13.46 1.98
CA ALA A 12 -3.88 14.70 1.29
C ALA A 12 -2.38 14.84 0.99
N TYR A 13 -1.52 14.45 1.93
CA TYR A 13 -0.07 14.47 1.72
C TYR A 13 0.36 13.54 0.59
N LEU A 14 -0.15 12.30 0.54
CA LEU A 14 0.12 11.38 -0.58
C LEU A 14 -0.38 11.96 -1.91
N ALA A 15 -1.57 12.54 -1.94
CA ALA A 15 -2.12 13.15 -3.15
C ALA A 15 -1.25 14.33 -3.66
N GLN A 16 -0.67 15.14 -2.77
CA GLN A 16 0.26 16.21 -3.14
C GLN A 16 1.54 15.67 -3.80
N LEU A 17 1.94 14.44 -3.46
CA LEU A 17 3.06 13.73 -4.08
C LEU A 17 2.65 12.96 -5.35
N GLY A 18 1.39 13.06 -5.78
CA GLY A 18 0.87 12.33 -6.93
C GLY A 18 0.56 10.85 -6.66
N ILE A 19 0.49 10.43 -5.41
CA ILE A 19 0.21 9.04 -5.00
C ILE A 19 -1.26 8.91 -4.61
N ARG A 20 -1.99 7.99 -5.26
CA ARG A 20 -3.41 7.77 -4.97
C ARG A 20 -3.64 6.55 -4.07
N ALA A 21 -4.14 6.76 -2.86
CA ALA A 21 -4.65 5.66 -2.03
C ALA A 21 -6.00 5.13 -2.59
N PRO A 22 -6.37 3.85 -2.35
CA PRO A 22 -5.60 2.84 -1.63
C PRO A 22 -4.45 2.26 -2.45
N LEU A 23 -3.35 1.95 -1.78
CA LEU A 23 -2.23 1.22 -2.36
C LEU A 23 -2.53 -0.28 -2.47
N ARG A 24 -1.90 -0.94 -3.44
CA ARG A 24 -2.05 -2.37 -3.75
C ARG A 24 -0.71 -2.99 -4.10
N SER A 25 -0.65 -4.33 -4.10
CA SER A 25 0.49 -5.03 -4.68
C SER A 25 0.45 -4.93 -6.20
N GLY A 26 1.60 -4.66 -6.83
CA GLY A 26 1.70 -4.53 -8.27
C GLY A 26 1.51 -5.88 -8.96
N ALA A 27 0.50 -5.97 -9.82
CA ALA A 27 0.32 -7.14 -10.69
C ALA A 27 1.55 -7.29 -11.60
N GLY A 28 2.27 -8.41 -11.50
CA GLY A 28 3.43 -8.71 -12.34
C GLY A 28 4.78 -8.18 -11.85
N VAL A 29 4.82 -7.32 -10.81
CA VAL A 29 6.07 -6.86 -10.18
C VAL A 29 6.12 -7.42 -8.76
N LEU A 30 6.79 -8.56 -8.58
CA LEU A 30 7.04 -9.10 -7.23
C LEU A 30 7.71 -8.01 -6.38
N ARG A 31 7.11 -7.65 -5.23
CA ARG A 31 7.52 -6.57 -4.31
C ARG A 31 7.15 -5.14 -4.72
N GLY A 32 6.45 -4.96 -5.84
CA GLY A 32 5.95 -3.67 -6.26
C GLY A 32 4.73 -3.24 -5.45
N ILE A 33 4.68 -1.98 -5.07
CA ILE A 33 3.51 -1.32 -4.49
C ILE A 33 3.03 -0.31 -5.53
N VAL A 34 1.76 -0.43 -5.92
CA VAL A 34 1.11 0.46 -6.87
C VAL A 34 0.03 1.28 -6.19
N ASP A 35 -0.26 2.44 -6.74
CA ASP A 35 -1.35 3.30 -6.28
C ASP A 35 -2.70 2.92 -6.91
N ALA A 36 -3.75 3.67 -6.61
CA ALA A 36 -5.10 3.40 -7.08
C ALA A 36 -5.27 3.52 -8.61
N ASP A 37 -4.36 4.24 -9.28
CA ASP A 37 -4.31 4.43 -10.73
C ASP A 37 -3.28 3.48 -11.38
N ASP A 38 -2.81 2.47 -10.64
CA ASP A 38 -1.82 1.46 -11.02
C ASP A 38 -0.42 2.02 -11.35
N ASN A 39 -0.09 3.22 -10.87
CA ASN A 39 1.26 3.76 -10.95
C ASN A 39 2.17 3.05 -9.92
N LEU A 40 3.38 2.67 -10.33
CA LEU A 40 4.38 2.11 -9.41
C LEU A 40 4.89 3.20 -8.45
N VAL A 41 4.69 2.99 -7.15
CA VAL A 41 5.11 3.93 -6.09
C VAL A 41 6.42 3.50 -5.45
N ALA A 42 6.57 2.19 -5.20
CA ALA A 42 7.74 1.66 -4.51
C ALA A 42 8.02 0.21 -4.91
N VAL A 43 9.27 -0.21 -4.75
CA VAL A 43 9.70 -1.61 -4.85
C VAL A 43 10.52 -1.94 -3.61
N LEU A 44 10.14 -3.00 -2.89
CA LEU A 44 10.87 -3.42 -1.69
C LEU A 44 12.15 -4.20 -2.05
N MET A 45 13.20 -4.00 -1.26
CA MET A 45 14.42 -4.80 -1.38
C MET A 45 14.12 -6.28 -1.10
N PRO A 46 14.65 -7.22 -1.92
CA PRO A 46 14.40 -8.64 -1.74
C PRO A 46 15.06 -9.17 -0.47
N THR A 47 14.39 -10.11 0.19
CA THR A 47 14.95 -10.93 1.28
C THR A 47 15.54 -12.24 0.78
N GLY A 48 15.25 -12.64 -0.46
CA GLY A 48 15.54 -13.96 -1.00
C GLY A 48 14.43 -14.99 -0.73
N SER A 49 13.39 -14.64 0.03
CA SER A 49 12.19 -15.45 0.26
C SER A 49 10.98 -14.79 -0.38
N ARG A 50 10.38 -15.46 -1.39
CA ARG A 50 9.19 -14.95 -2.07
C ARG A 50 8.03 -14.72 -1.10
N THR A 51 7.82 -15.64 -0.16
CA THR A 51 6.76 -15.53 0.86
C THR A 51 7.00 -14.31 1.75
N THR A 52 8.21 -14.16 2.28
CA THR A 52 8.56 -13.02 3.15
C THR A 52 8.46 -11.69 2.41
N ASP A 53 8.83 -11.67 1.13
CA ASP A 53 8.73 -10.47 0.29
C ASP A 53 7.26 -10.05 0.03
N LEU A 54 6.35 -11.02 -0.13
CA LEU A 54 4.91 -10.77 -0.24
C LEU A 54 4.32 -10.26 1.08
N ASP A 55 4.62 -10.94 2.19
CA ASP A 55 4.12 -10.56 3.52
C ASP A 55 4.57 -9.14 3.89
N ARG A 56 5.82 -8.79 3.58
CA ARG A 56 6.33 -7.42 3.77
C ARG A 56 5.55 -6.42 2.93
N ALA A 57 5.36 -6.68 1.64
CA ALA A 57 4.60 -5.78 0.77
C ALA A 57 3.18 -5.55 1.30
N GLU A 58 2.50 -6.62 1.70
CA GLU A 58 1.15 -6.54 2.28
C GLU A 58 1.13 -5.75 3.59
N ALA A 59 2.11 -5.95 4.49
CA ALA A 59 2.21 -5.19 5.73
C ALA A 59 2.41 -3.69 5.50
N PHE A 60 3.28 -3.30 4.55
CA PHE A 60 3.47 -1.89 4.18
C PHE A 60 2.20 -1.29 3.59
N ILE A 61 1.54 -2.00 2.68
CA ILE A 61 0.27 -1.57 2.06
C ILE A 61 -0.81 -1.37 3.13
N ALA A 62 -0.99 -2.34 4.02
CA ALA A 62 -1.98 -2.28 5.08
C ALA A 62 -1.74 -1.10 6.02
N ALA A 63 -0.47 -0.87 6.43
CA ALA A 63 -0.12 0.24 7.30
C ALA A 63 -0.41 1.60 6.66
N ILE A 64 -0.03 1.80 5.40
CA ILE A 64 -0.24 3.06 4.68
C ILE A 64 -1.74 3.30 4.43
N ASN A 65 -2.47 2.27 4.00
CA ASN A 65 -3.90 2.36 3.77
C ASN A 65 -4.64 2.70 5.07
N ALA A 66 -4.32 2.04 6.18
CA ALA A 66 -4.92 2.34 7.48
C ALA A 66 -4.62 3.77 7.95
N ALA A 67 -3.40 4.26 7.70
CA ALA A 67 -3.02 5.65 7.97
C ALA A 67 -3.81 6.64 7.12
N CYS A 68 -4.24 6.26 5.91
CA CYS A 68 -5.08 7.07 5.03
C CYS A 68 -6.60 6.85 5.24
N GLY A 69 -7.00 6.00 6.18
CA GLY A 69 -8.41 5.69 6.45
C GLY A 69 -9.05 4.65 5.53
N PHE A 70 -8.24 3.91 4.77
CA PHE A 70 -8.70 2.78 3.97
C PHE A 70 -8.49 1.48 4.75
N GLU A 71 -9.51 0.62 4.78
CA GLU A 71 -9.36 -0.74 5.29
C GLU A 71 -8.36 -1.50 4.40
N PRO A 72 -7.51 -2.36 4.98
CA PRO A 72 -6.64 -3.22 4.19
C PRO A 72 -7.52 -4.06 3.26
N ALA A 73 -7.19 -4.08 1.97
CA ALA A 73 -7.66 -5.13 1.08
C ALA A 73 -6.97 -6.42 1.53
N LEU A 74 -7.51 -7.08 2.57
CA LEU A 74 -7.15 -8.43 2.93
C LEU A 74 -7.30 -9.28 1.67
N ARG A 75 -6.28 -10.07 1.35
CA ARG A 75 -6.42 -11.10 0.33
C ARG A 75 -7.65 -11.93 0.67
N ILE A 76 -8.69 -11.85 -0.16
CA ILE A 76 -9.39 -13.08 -0.50
C ILE A 76 -8.32 -13.88 -1.23
N ALA A 77 -7.81 -14.92 -0.57
CA ALA A 77 -6.87 -15.84 -1.20
C ALA A 77 -7.53 -16.31 -2.51
N ALA A 78 -7.04 -15.81 -3.64
CA ALA A 78 -7.31 -16.45 -4.91
C ALA A 78 -6.54 -17.78 -4.88
N GLU A 79 -7.32 -18.86 -4.81
CA GLU A 79 -6.88 -20.25 -5.01
C GLU A 79 -6.06 -20.40 -6.29
#